data_AF-A0A6M8E836-F1
#
_entry.id   AF-A0A6M8E836-F1
#
_cell.length_a   1.000
_cell.length_b   1.000
_cell.length_c   1.000
_cell.angle_alpha   90.00
_cell.angle_beta   90.00
_cell.angle_gamma   90.00
#
_symmetry.space_group_name_H-M   'P 1'
#
loop_
_entity.id
_entity.type
_entity.pdbx_description
1 polymer ?
#
loop_
_entity_poly.entity_id
_entity_poly.type
_entity_poly.pdbx_seq_one_letter_code
_entity_poly.pdbx_strand_id
1 'polypeptide(L)'
;MSLIKKLILLLIFFIVLNIFSIFEFDYKSYLSDNESLSTLTSKNDEKDFLNQLNDFKNRVFSSFADEKKEVKALNLELIKKDGLIEMSGSFANENDAKKIADILNINREGNFQFDTQSLIEESLLDDLVLLVTPLKDYFTDNSKLTVLNNQVFLSGELINPSYKDLLDSILLRVKVDLKTNITLPKAELTHADKVINKMEQVLDSKVIKDEKTNASATDNTKVKPSSAVSNEVKKKDIQSTINKLLSSKKINFERRSTKITEDSNIVVKEIAKILQDNPSFKIEIAGHTDSRGSDSLNKQISQDRASSVRDVLISLGIDKNRVTAIGYGEEFPIAQDDENGLSEINRRVEFNILGE
;
A
#
# COMPACT_ATOMS: atom_id res chain seq x y z
N MET A 1 -15.29 15.75 -14.61
CA MET A 1 -16.20 16.55 -15.47
C MET A 1 -15.46 17.75 -16.04
N SER A 2 -15.41 17.89 -17.38
CA SER A 2 -14.68 18.97 -18.08
C SER A 2 -15.12 20.36 -17.62
N LEU A 3 -14.20 21.34 -17.64
CA LEU A 3 -14.47 22.74 -17.27
C LEU A 3 -15.63 23.33 -18.07
N ILE A 4 -15.75 22.94 -19.35
CA ILE A 4 -16.87 23.32 -20.23
C ILE A 4 -18.19 22.71 -19.75
N LYS A 5 -18.18 21.42 -19.36
CA LYS A 5 -19.37 20.75 -18.81
C LYS A 5 -19.79 21.41 -17.47
N LYS A 6 -18.84 21.80 -16.62
CA LYS A 6 -19.12 22.53 -15.37
C LYS A 6 -19.73 23.92 -15.65
N LEU A 7 -19.20 24.64 -16.64
CA LEU A 7 -19.72 25.96 -17.03
C LEU A 7 -21.14 25.88 -17.61
N ILE A 8 -21.42 24.86 -18.43
CA ILE A 8 -22.76 24.61 -18.97
C ILE A 8 -23.74 24.23 -17.86
N LEU A 9 -23.33 23.36 -16.92
CA LEU A 9 -24.16 23.02 -15.76
C LEU A 9 -24.48 24.25 -14.91
N LEU A 10 -23.49 25.12 -14.68
CA LEU A 10 -23.66 26.35 -13.91
C LEU A 10 -24.58 27.35 -14.63
N LEU A 11 -24.49 27.44 -15.96
CA LEU A 11 -25.39 28.26 -16.78
C LEU A 11 -26.83 27.75 -16.73
N ILE A 12 -27.03 26.43 -16.84
CA ILE A 12 -28.35 25.81 -16.73
C ILE A 12 -28.93 26.05 -15.33
N PHE A 13 -28.12 25.87 -14.28
CA PHE A 13 -28.52 26.13 -12.90
C PHE A 13 -28.93 27.61 -12.69
N PHE A 14 -28.17 28.55 -13.26
CA PHE A 14 -28.49 29.98 -13.22
C PHE A 14 -29.79 30.33 -13.93
N ILE A 15 -30.06 29.71 -15.09
CA ILE A 15 -31.32 29.90 -15.83
C ILE A 15 -32.50 29.32 -15.04
N VAL A 16 -32.35 28.13 -14.45
CA VAL A 16 -33.39 27.52 -13.61
C VAL A 16 -33.67 28.37 -12.37
N LEU A 17 -32.64 28.92 -11.72
CA LEU A 17 -32.79 29.86 -10.60
C LEU A 17 -33.51 31.15 -10.99
N ASN A 18 -33.21 31.71 -12.17
CA ASN A 18 -33.93 32.87 -12.67
C ASN A 18 -35.40 32.55 -12.97
N ILE A 19 -35.68 31.41 -13.60
CA ILE A 19 -37.04 30.96 -13.87
C ILE A 19 -37.79 30.74 -12.55
N PHE A 20 -37.18 30.06 -11.58
CA PHE A 20 -37.78 29.83 -10.26
C PHE A 20 -38.05 31.16 -9.55
N SER A 21 -37.11 32.10 -9.59
CA SER A 21 -37.29 33.46 -9.06
C SER A 21 -38.42 34.23 -9.75
N ILE A 22 -38.69 33.98 -11.03
CA ILE A 22 -39.82 34.58 -11.75
C ILE A 22 -41.14 33.90 -11.34
N PHE A 23 -41.18 32.59 -11.14
CA PHE A 23 -42.43 31.89 -10.81
C PHE A 23 -42.79 31.90 -9.32
N GLU A 24 -41.82 32.09 -8.42
CA GLU A 24 -42.04 32.16 -6.96
C GLU A 24 -42.31 33.60 -6.47
N PHE A 25 -42.11 34.60 -7.34
CA PHE A 25 -42.48 35.98 -7.05
C PHE A 25 -43.99 36.15 -7.21
N ASP A 26 -44.68 36.54 -6.13
CA ASP A 26 -46.12 36.80 -6.16
C ASP A 26 -46.42 38.11 -6.91
N TYR A 27 -46.41 38.02 -8.24
CA TYR A 27 -46.79 39.11 -9.13
C TYR A 27 -48.21 39.61 -8.87
N LYS A 28 -49.08 38.81 -8.22
CA LYS A 28 -50.43 39.22 -7.85
C LYS A 28 -50.43 40.29 -6.76
N SER A 29 -49.47 40.22 -5.83
CA SER A 29 -49.22 41.22 -4.79
C SER A 29 -48.48 42.45 -5.34
N TYR A 30 -47.62 42.27 -6.35
CA TYR A 30 -46.89 43.37 -6.99
C TYR A 30 -47.70 44.16 -8.03
N LEU A 31 -48.67 43.50 -8.68
CA LEU A 31 -49.53 44.09 -9.71
C LEU A 31 -50.90 44.54 -9.17
N SER A 32 -51.22 44.30 -7.89
CA SER A 32 -52.48 44.78 -7.29
C SER A 32 -52.57 46.30 -7.19
N ASP A 33 -51.46 47.01 -7.37
CA ASP A 33 -51.42 48.48 -7.40
C ASP A 33 -51.56 49.09 -8.80
N ASN A 34 -51.71 48.27 -9.85
CA ASN A 34 -52.03 48.76 -11.19
C ASN A 34 -53.18 47.93 -11.79
N GLU A 35 -54.39 48.48 -11.68
CA GLU A 35 -55.52 48.04 -12.50
C GLU A 35 -55.13 47.98 -13.97
N SER A 36 -55.70 47.00 -14.68
CA SER A 36 -55.61 46.72 -16.12
C SER A 36 -54.40 45.90 -16.62
N LEU A 37 -54.40 44.60 -16.34
CA LEU A 37 -54.02 43.62 -17.38
C LEU A 37 -54.66 42.24 -17.15
N SER A 38 -55.99 42.20 -17.11
CA SER A 38 -56.77 40.96 -17.09
C SER A 38 -57.05 40.49 -18.52
N THR A 39 -56.07 40.00 -19.26
CA THR A 39 -56.33 39.13 -20.42
C THR A 39 -55.07 38.38 -20.83
N LEU A 40 -55.23 37.08 -21.09
CA LEU A 40 -54.31 36.15 -21.76
C LEU A 40 -53.41 35.33 -20.85
N THR A 41 -53.99 34.32 -20.20
CA THR A 41 -53.40 32.97 -20.20
C THR A 41 -54.53 31.97 -20.03
N SER A 42 -54.84 31.21 -21.08
CA SER A 42 -55.71 30.06 -20.99
C SER A 42 -54.98 28.98 -20.18
N LYS A 43 -55.66 28.28 -19.27
CA LYS A 43 -55.10 27.12 -18.54
C LYS A 43 -54.49 26.05 -19.46
N ASN A 44 -54.86 26.04 -20.75
CA ASN A 44 -54.28 25.15 -21.74
C ASN A 44 -52.88 25.59 -22.17
N ASP A 45 -52.60 26.90 -22.24
CA ASP A 45 -51.29 27.44 -22.67
C ASP A 45 -50.21 27.19 -21.61
N GLU A 46 -50.58 27.26 -20.32
CA GLU A 46 -49.69 26.94 -19.21
C GLU A 46 -49.34 25.45 -19.19
N LYS A 47 -50.32 24.58 -19.45
CA LYS A 47 -50.09 23.13 -19.51
C LYS A 47 -49.26 22.72 -20.73
N ASP A 48 -49.48 23.35 -21.88
CA ASP A 48 -48.66 23.13 -23.08
C ASP A 48 -47.24 23.65 -22.91
N PHE A 49 -47.05 24.80 -22.25
CA PHE A 49 -45.72 25.29 -21.91
C PHE A 49 -44.99 24.34 -20.94
N LEU A 50 -45.65 23.84 -19.90
CA LEU A 50 -45.06 22.88 -18.96
C LEU A 50 -44.73 21.53 -19.63
N ASN A 51 -45.54 21.09 -20.59
CA ASN A 51 -45.24 19.90 -21.39
C ASN A 51 -44.04 20.13 -22.31
N GLN A 52 -43.97 21.27 -23.00
CA GLN A 52 -42.80 21.65 -23.81
C GLN A 52 -41.53 21.80 -22.95
N LEU A 53 -41.66 22.31 -21.73
CA LEU A 53 -40.55 22.42 -20.78
C LEU A 53 -40.08 21.04 -20.31
N ASN A 54 -41.00 20.10 -20.07
CA ASN A 54 -40.67 18.72 -19.74
C ASN A 54 -40.04 17.97 -20.93
N ASP A 55 -40.49 18.21 -22.16
CA ASP A 55 -39.88 17.62 -23.35
C ASP A 55 -38.49 18.21 -23.63
N PHE A 56 -38.33 19.53 -23.43
CA PHE A 56 -37.04 20.19 -23.49
C PHE A 56 -36.10 19.66 -22.40
N LYS A 57 -36.59 19.56 -21.15
CA LYS A 57 -35.88 18.92 -20.04
C LYS A 57 -35.46 17.51 -20.44
N ASN A 58 -36.37 16.67 -20.92
CA ASN A 58 -36.04 15.30 -21.30
C ASN A 58 -35.02 15.24 -22.45
N ARG A 59 -35.06 16.13 -23.44
CA ARG A 59 -34.08 16.19 -24.54
C ARG A 59 -32.71 16.71 -24.11
N VAL A 60 -32.68 17.71 -23.23
CA VAL A 60 -31.45 18.27 -22.68
C VAL A 60 -30.83 17.27 -21.71
N PHE A 61 -31.61 16.72 -20.78
CA PHE A 61 -31.14 15.69 -19.87
C PHE A 61 -30.83 14.36 -20.57
N SER A 62 -31.47 13.98 -21.68
CA SER A 62 -31.09 12.80 -22.47
C SER A 62 -29.81 13.00 -23.28
N SER A 63 -29.48 14.25 -23.63
CA SER A 63 -28.18 14.58 -24.23
C SER A 63 -27.05 14.71 -23.19
N PHE A 64 -27.40 14.74 -21.90
CA PHE A 64 -26.48 14.61 -20.76
C PHE A 64 -26.55 13.27 -20.04
N ALA A 65 -27.54 12.44 -20.32
CA ALA A 65 -27.61 11.06 -19.89
C ALA A 65 -26.54 10.33 -20.70
N ASP A 66 -25.37 10.16 -20.10
CA ASP A 66 -24.35 9.29 -20.66
C ASP A 66 -25.03 7.96 -21.01
N GLU A 67 -25.05 7.60 -22.29
CA GLU A 67 -25.23 6.21 -22.70
C GLU A 67 -24.39 5.39 -21.72
N LYS A 68 -24.94 4.32 -21.12
CA LYS A 68 -24.15 3.34 -20.37
C LYS A 68 -23.16 2.70 -21.35
N LYS A 69 -22.09 3.42 -21.68
CA LYS A 69 -20.92 2.94 -22.38
C LYS A 69 -20.21 2.06 -21.36
N GLU A 70 -20.06 0.79 -21.70
CA GLU A 70 -19.30 -0.15 -20.88
C GLU A 70 -17.95 0.47 -20.54
N VAL A 71 -17.70 0.72 -19.26
CA VAL A 71 -16.42 1.23 -18.79
C VAL A 71 -15.42 0.10 -18.98
N LYS A 72 -14.49 0.29 -19.91
CA LYS A 72 -13.46 -0.70 -20.19
C LYS A 72 -12.43 -0.63 -19.08
N ALA A 73 -12.27 -1.73 -18.36
CA ALA A 73 -11.37 -1.78 -17.22
C ALA A 73 -9.92 -1.47 -17.63
N LEU A 74 -9.20 -0.79 -16.74
CA LEU A 74 -7.80 -0.42 -16.96
C LEU A 74 -6.94 -1.67 -17.16
N ASN A 75 -6.13 -1.64 -18.21
CA ASN A 75 -5.01 -2.56 -18.41
C ASN A 75 -3.73 -1.76 -18.26
N LEU A 76 -3.00 -1.99 -17.17
CA LEU A 76 -1.74 -1.34 -16.84
C LEU A 76 -0.69 -2.42 -16.58
N GLU A 77 0.49 -2.31 -17.14
CA GLU A 77 1.64 -3.16 -16.86
C GLU A 77 2.83 -2.27 -16.51
N LEU A 78 3.39 -2.49 -15.33
CA LEU A 78 4.64 -1.89 -14.89
C LEU A 78 5.70 -2.97 -14.86
N ILE A 79 6.83 -2.75 -15.54
CA ILE A 79 7.94 -3.71 -15.60
C ILE A 79 9.20 -3.04 -15.08
N LYS A 80 9.90 -3.71 -14.17
CA LYS A 80 11.24 -3.27 -13.75
C LYS A 80 12.28 -3.65 -14.80
N LYS A 81 13.04 -2.67 -15.29
CA LYS A 81 14.09 -2.88 -16.28
C LYS A 81 15.23 -1.90 -16.03
N ASP A 82 16.45 -2.43 -15.91
CA ASP A 82 17.67 -1.67 -15.65
C ASP A 82 17.54 -0.73 -14.42
N GLY A 83 16.86 -1.21 -13.37
CA GLY A 83 16.62 -0.43 -12.13
C GLY A 83 15.54 0.65 -12.23
N LEU A 84 14.86 0.78 -13.37
CA LEU A 84 13.78 1.72 -13.62
C LEU A 84 12.45 0.97 -13.81
N ILE A 85 11.33 1.68 -13.68
CA ILE A 85 10.00 1.12 -13.96
C ILE A 85 9.50 1.67 -15.29
N GLU A 86 9.31 0.79 -16.27
CA GLU A 86 8.65 1.07 -17.54
C GLU A 86 7.14 0.85 -17.40
N MET A 87 6.33 1.75 -17.95
CA MET A 87 4.88 1.70 -17.89
C MET A 87 4.28 1.45 -19.27
N SER A 88 3.41 0.45 -19.39
CA SER A 88 2.65 0.17 -20.63
C SER A 88 1.17 -0.05 -20.31
N GLY A 89 0.27 0.27 -21.23
CA GLY A 89 -1.16 0.09 -20.97
C GLY A 89 -2.11 0.87 -21.87
N SER A 90 -3.40 0.78 -21.55
CA SER A 90 -4.47 1.53 -22.21
C SER A 90 -4.94 2.68 -21.32
N PHE A 91 -4.89 3.91 -21.84
CA PHE A 91 -5.20 5.14 -21.10
C PHE A 91 -6.23 5.98 -21.85
N ALA A 92 -6.99 6.83 -21.14
CA ALA A 92 -7.95 7.73 -21.79
C ALA A 92 -7.31 8.68 -22.82
N ASN A 93 -6.10 9.19 -22.51
CA ASN A 93 -5.30 10.08 -23.34
C ASN A 93 -3.87 10.19 -22.77
N GLU A 94 -3.00 10.87 -23.50
CA GLU A 94 -1.58 11.08 -23.13
C GLU A 94 -1.43 11.87 -21.82
N ASN A 95 -2.30 12.84 -21.53
CA ASN A 95 -2.21 13.63 -20.31
C ASN A 95 -2.54 12.79 -19.06
N ASP A 96 -3.51 11.89 -19.17
CA ASP A 96 -3.86 11.00 -18.07
C ASP A 96 -2.75 9.96 -17.84
N ALA A 97 -2.17 9.40 -18.90
CA ALA A 97 -0.97 8.57 -18.79
C ALA A 97 0.19 9.29 -18.06
N LYS A 98 0.45 10.56 -18.41
CA LYS A 98 1.47 11.38 -17.72
C LYS A 98 1.17 11.59 -16.25
N LYS A 99 -0.07 11.95 -15.89
CA LYS A 99 -0.46 12.12 -14.48
C LYS A 99 -0.26 10.84 -13.67
N ILE A 100 -0.61 9.69 -14.25
CA ILE A 100 -0.44 8.39 -13.58
C ILE A 100 1.04 8.10 -13.36
N ALA A 101 1.87 8.29 -14.38
CA ALA A 101 3.33 8.12 -14.24
C ALA A 101 3.90 9.06 -13.15
N ASP A 102 3.44 10.30 -13.11
CA ASP A 102 3.87 11.29 -12.11
C ASP A 102 3.42 10.91 -10.69
N ILE A 103 2.18 10.44 -10.51
CA ILE A 103 1.65 9.98 -9.21
C ILE A 103 2.39 8.73 -8.72
N LEU A 104 2.68 7.81 -9.63
CA LEU A 104 3.45 6.59 -9.32
C LEU A 104 4.95 6.87 -9.18
N ASN A 105 5.42 8.08 -9.49
CA ASN A 105 6.83 8.46 -9.49
C ASN A 105 7.71 7.52 -10.35
N ILE A 106 7.22 7.17 -11.54
CA ILE A 106 7.89 6.26 -12.48
C ILE A 106 8.26 6.95 -13.79
N ASN A 107 9.15 6.30 -14.55
CA ASN A 107 9.58 6.83 -15.84
C ASN A 107 8.45 6.72 -16.88
N ARG A 108 8.47 7.68 -17.81
CA ARG A 108 7.44 7.84 -18.85
C ARG A 108 7.71 7.00 -20.09
N GLU A 109 8.55 5.99 -19.98
CA GLU A 109 8.98 5.15 -21.10
C GLU A 109 8.17 3.85 -21.12
N GLY A 110 7.60 3.54 -22.29
CA GLY A 110 6.85 2.31 -22.53
C GLY A 110 5.80 2.48 -23.63
N ASN A 111 4.98 1.44 -23.84
CA ASN A 111 4.01 1.39 -24.94
C ASN A 111 2.62 1.82 -24.47
N PHE A 112 2.18 2.99 -24.93
CA PHE A 112 0.87 3.55 -24.60
C PHE A 112 -0.14 3.34 -25.72
N GLN A 113 -1.30 2.81 -25.37
CA GLN A 113 -2.48 2.78 -26.23
C GLN A 113 -3.52 3.75 -25.66
N PHE A 114 -4.19 4.51 -26.51
CA PHE A 114 -5.18 5.49 -26.05
C PHE A 114 -6.60 5.05 -26.42
N ASP A 115 -7.42 4.85 -25.38
CA ASP A 115 -8.82 4.46 -25.46
C ASP A 115 -9.62 5.31 -24.48
N THR A 116 -10.49 6.19 -25.01
CA THR A 116 -11.27 7.18 -24.25
C THR A 116 -12.22 6.59 -23.20
N GLN A 117 -12.38 5.26 -23.14
CA GLN A 117 -13.23 4.54 -22.19
C GLN A 117 -12.46 3.95 -21.00
N SER A 118 -11.12 4.06 -20.98
CA SER A 118 -10.30 3.60 -19.85
C SER A 118 -10.35 4.60 -18.70
N LEU A 119 -10.95 4.20 -17.58
CA LEU A 119 -11.10 5.03 -16.38
C LEU A 119 -10.38 4.33 -15.21
N ILE A 120 -9.63 5.10 -14.42
CA ILE A 120 -8.90 4.60 -13.26
C ILE A 120 -9.65 5.02 -12.01
N GLU A 121 -9.93 4.05 -11.14
CA GLU A 121 -10.43 4.33 -9.80
C GLU A 121 -9.31 4.92 -8.95
N GLU A 122 -9.58 6.06 -8.30
CA GLU A 122 -8.59 6.77 -7.49
C GLU A 122 -8.03 5.90 -6.36
N SER A 123 -8.88 5.04 -5.76
CA SER A 123 -8.47 4.08 -4.72
C SER A 123 -7.49 3.01 -5.21
N LEU A 124 -7.56 2.63 -6.49
CA LEU A 124 -6.60 1.70 -7.09
C LEU A 124 -5.22 2.35 -7.20
N LEU A 125 -5.18 3.66 -7.48
CA LEU A 125 -3.93 4.38 -7.65
C LEU A 125 -3.16 4.48 -6.33
N ASP A 126 -3.84 4.71 -5.21
CA ASP A 126 -3.25 4.71 -3.87
C ASP A 126 -2.56 3.37 -3.55
N ASP A 127 -3.24 2.26 -3.85
CA ASP A 127 -2.70 0.91 -3.64
C ASP A 127 -1.51 0.62 -4.57
N LEU A 128 -1.53 1.11 -5.82
CA LEU A 128 -0.41 0.98 -6.74
C LEU A 128 0.82 1.77 -6.27
N VAL A 129 0.65 2.97 -5.72
CA VAL A 129 1.75 3.77 -5.16
C VAL A 129 2.50 2.97 -4.08
N LEU A 130 1.78 2.24 -3.22
CA LEU A 130 2.38 1.40 -2.18
C LEU A 130 3.19 0.21 -2.74
N LEU A 131 2.86 -0.26 -3.96
CA LEU A 131 3.47 -1.43 -4.59
C LEU A 131 4.60 -1.11 -5.56
N VAL A 132 4.63 0.10 -6.12
CA VAL A 132 5.69 0.54 -7.05
C VAL A 132 7.05 0.59 -6.38
N THR A 133 7.14 1.13 -5.16
CA THR A 133 8.42 1.23 -4.43
C THR A 133 9.02 -0.15 -4.13
N PRO A 134 8.27 -1.11 -3.53
CA PRO A 134 8.76 -2.49 -3.39
C PRO A 134 9.14 -3.12 -4.72
N LEU A 135 8.34 -2.95 -5.78
CA LEU A 135 8.66 -3.48 -7.10
C LEU A 135 10.01 -2.97 -7.61
N LYS A 136 10.32 -1.69 -7.37
CA LYS A 136 11.58 -1.05 -7.76
C LYS A 136 12.77 -1.54 -6.92
N ASP A 137 12.59 -1.64 -5.60
CA ASP A 137 13.74 -1.77 -4.69
C ASP A 137 13.99 -3.21 -4.23
N TYR A 138 12.96 -4.05 -4.18
CA TYR A 138 13.06 -5.39 -3.60
C TYR A 138 13.18 -6.48 -4.66
N PHE A 139 12.78 -6.20 -5.90
CA PHE A 139 12.67 -7.18 -6.97
C PHE A 139 13.77 -7.05 -8.03
N THR A 140 14.13 -8.18 -8.64
CA THR A 140 15.05 -8.22 -9.79
C THR A 140 14.41 -7.59 -11.02
N ASP A 141 15.22 -7.27 -12.02
CA ASP A 141 14.70 -6.85 -13.32
C ASP A 141 13.81 -7.93 -13.95
N ASN A 142 12.90 -7.51 -14.82
CA ASN A 142 11.78 -8.24 -15.42
C ASN A 142 10.63 -8.59 -14.47
N SER A 143 10.69 -8.18 -13.21
CA SER A 143 9.55 -8.26 -12.29
C SER A 143 8.45 -7.30 -12.72
N LYS A 144 7.20 -7.68 -12.45
CA LYS A 144 6.01 -7.04 -13.03
C LYS A 144 4.94 -6.74 -11.99
N LEU A 145 4.29 -5.61 -12.16
CA LEU A 145 3.03 -5.27 -11.52
C LEU A 145 1.99 -4.99 -12.62
N THR A 146 0.94 -5.80 -12.69
CA THR A 146 -0.08 -5.70 -13.73
C THR A 146 -1.44 -5.47 -13.12
N VAL A 147 -2.21 -4.54 -13.68
CA VAL A 147 -3.64 -4.36 -13.41
C VAL A 147 -4.42 -4.86 -14.61
N LEU A 148 -5.31 -5.83 -14.38
CA LEU A 148 -6.26 -6.31 -15.37
C LEU A 148 -7.62 -6.43 -14.71
N ASN A 149 -8.66 -5.83 -15.28
CA ASN A 149 -10.03 -5.93 -14.78
C ASN A 149 -10.17 -5.54 -13.29
N ASN A 150 -9.48 -4.47 -12.86
CA ASN A 150 -9.45 -4.01 -11.46
C ASN A 150 -8.81 -4.99 -10.46
N GLN A 151 -8.14 -6.04 -10.94
CA GLN A 151 -7.34 -6.96 -10.14
C GLN A 151 -5.85 -6.67 -10.35
N VAL A 152 -5.08 -6.67 -9.26
CA VAL A 152 -3.65 -6.38 -9.28
C VAL A 152 -2.86 -7.68 -9.17
N PHE A 153 -1.82 -7.80 -9.97
CA PHE A 153 -0.92 -8.95 -10.02
C PHE A 153 0.52 -8.50 -9.83
N LEU A 154 1.16 -8.92 -8.75
CA LEU A 154 2.58 -8.69 -8.51
C LEU A 154 3.36 -9.99 -8.74
N SER A 155 4.37 -9.95 -9.60
CA SER A 155 5.17 -11.14 -9.89
C SER A 155 6.64 -10.81 -10.09
N GLY A 156 7.53 -11.71 -9.70
CA GLY A 156 8.96 -11.53 -9.87
C GLY A 156 9.79 -12.23 -8.80
N GLU A 157 11.10 -12.08 -8.93
CA GLU A 157 12.06 -12.62 -7.97
C GLU A 157 12.57 -11.52 -7.05
N LEU A 158 12.66 -11.80 -5.75
CA LEU A 158 13.28 -10.86 -4.82
C LEU A 158 14.80 -10.83 -5.01
N ILE A 159 15.40 -9.65 -4.89
CA ILE A 159 16.87 -9.48 -4.87
C ILE A 159 17.47 -10.19 -3.66
N ASN A 160 16.77 -10.15 -2.52
CA ASN A 160 17.23 -10.72 -1.26
C ASN A 160 16.05 -11.36 -0.50
N PRO A 161 16.21 -12.58 0.08
CA PRO A 161 15.14 -13.22 0.84
C PRO A 161 14.66 -12.41 2.05
N SER A 162 15.52 -11.58 2.64
CA SER A 162 15.16 -10.74 3.80
C SER A 162 14.06 -9.71 3.51
N TYR A 163 13.86 -9.31 2.25
CA TYR A 163 12.78 -8.38 1.89
C TYR A 163 11.39 -9.01 1.95
N LYS A 164 11.28 -10.33 2.12
CA LYS A 164 10.00 -11.03 2.12
C LYS A 164 9.08 -10.57 3.25
N ASP A 165 9.61 -10.42 4.46
CA ASP A 165 8.84 -10.01 5.64
C ASP A 165 8.35 -8.56 5.53
N LEU A 166 9.22 -7.66 5.03
CA LEU A 166 8.88 -6.26 4.78
C LEU A 166 7.79 -6.17 3.71
N LEU A 167 7.97 -6.89 2.60
CA LEU A 167 6.99 -6.95 1.52
C LEU A 167 5.64 -7.45 2.04
N ASP A 168 5.61 -8.53 2.81
CA ASP A 168 4.35 -9.08 3.37
C ASP A 168 3.63 -8.06 4.25
N SER A 169 4.36 -7.25 5.02
CA SER A 169 3.74 -6.17 5.80
C SER A 169 3.08 -5.12 4.90
N ILE A 170 3.68 -4.80 3.74
CA ILE A 170 3.14 -3.84 2.78
C ILE A 170 1.92 -4.45 2.10
N LEU A 171 2.00 -5.71 1.68
CA LEU A 171 0.89 -6.43 1.03
C LEU A 171 -0.36 -6.50 1.92
N LEU A 172 -0.21 -6.58 3.25
CA LEU A 172 -1.34 -6.55 4.20
C LEU A 172 -2.09 -5.20 4.24
N ARG A 173 -1.48 -4.12 3.75
CA ARG A 173 -2.07 -2.77 3.75
C ARG A 173 -2.83 -2.46 2.45
N VAL A 174 -2.57 -3.24 1.40
CA VAL A 174 -3.20 -3.11 0.09
C VAL A 174 -4.65 -3.57 0.19
N LYS A 175 -5.60 -2.74 -0.26
CA LYS A 175 -7.04 -3.01 -0.11
C LYS A 175 -7.64 -3.68 -1.34
N VAL A 176 -7.03 -3.49 -2.51
CA VAL A 176 -7.44 -4.13 -3.76
C VAL A 176 -7.16 -5.64 -3.74
N ASP A 177 -7.91 -6.37 -4.55
CA ASP A 177 -7.69 -7.80 -4.80
C ASP A 177 -6.32 -8.00 -5.49
N LEU A 178 -5.33 -8.37 -4.68
CA LEU A 178 -3.94 -8.56 -5.08
C LEU A 178 -3.60 -10.05 -5.15
N LYS A 179 -3.09 -10.49 -6.30
CA LYS A 179 -2.49 -11.80 -6.50
C LYS A 179 -0.98 -11.68 -6.62
N THR A 180 -0.26 -12.58 -5.97
CA THR A 180 1.21 -12.55 -5.96
C THR A 180 1.82 -13.85 -6.47
N ASN A 181 2.84 -13.74 -7.31
CA ASN A 181 3.72 -14.86 -7.69
C ASN A 181 5.18 -14.44 -7.48
N ILE A 182 5.63 -14.55 -6.23
CA ILE A 182 6.93 -14.03 -5.78
C ILE A 182 7.88 -15.21 -5.54
N THR A 183 9.03 -15.19 -6.18
CA THR A 183 10.09 -16.18 -5.98
C THR A 183 11.22 -15.62 -5.13
N LEU A 184 11.85 -16.49 -4.34
CA LEU A 184 13.04 -16.15 -3.57
C LEU A 184 14.28 -16.55 -4.36
N PRO A 185 15.38 -15.77 -4.25
CA PRO A 185 16.62 -16.13 -4.90
C PRO A 185 17.14 -17.42 -4.29
N LYS A 186 17.57 -18.34 -5.16
CA LYS A 186 18.16 -19.60 -4.74
C LYS A 186 19.46 -19.28 -4.03
N ALA A 187 19.58 -19.63 -2.75
CA ALA A 187 20.81 -19.48 -2.01
C ALA A 187 21.94 -20.17 -2.79
N GLU A 188 22.94 -19.41 -3.25
CA GLU A 188 24.16 -20.01 -3.77
C GLU A 188 24.84 -20.73 -2.61
N LEU A 189 24.72 -22.06 -2.60
CA LEU A 189 25.44 -22.94 -1.69
C LEU A 189 26.93 -22.62 -1.81
N THR A 190 27.49 -22.02 -0.76
CA THR A 190 28.93 -21.83 -0.68
C THR A 190 29.61 -23.21 -0.68
N HIS A 191 30.89 -23.25 -1.07
CA HIS A 191 31.62 -24.52 -1.20
C HIS A 191 31.70 -25.33 0.12
N ALA A 192 31.37 -24.73 1.26
CA ALA A 192 31.27 -25.39 2.55
C ALA A 192 30.06 -26.34 2.66
N ASP A 193 28.94 -26.04 2.00
CA ASP A 193 27.70 -26.84 2.10
C ASP A 193 27.70 -28.07 1.17
N LYS A 194 28.60 -28.11 0.18
CA LYS A 194 28.80 -29.29 -0.68
C LYS A 194 29.48 -30.46 0.03
N VAL A 195 30.20 -30.21 1.13
CA VAL A 195 30.90 -31.27 1.88
C VAL A 195 29.92 -32.04 2.78
N ILE A 196 28.91 -31.36 3.33
CA ILE A 196 27.93 -31.99 4.24
C ILE A 196 26.96 -32.91 3.47
N ASN A 197 26.53 -32.52 2.27
CA ASN A 197 25.63 -33.34 1.43
C ASN A 197 26.27 -34.59 0.80
N LYS A 198 27.57 -34.86 1.04
CA LYS A 198 28.25 -36.08 0.57
C LYS A 198 28.41 -37.16 1.65
N MET A 199 28.12 -36.85 2.92
CA MET A 199 28.18 -37.82 4.02
C MET A 199 26.84 -38.51 4.34
N GLU A 200 25.71 -38.01 3.83
CA GLU A 200 24.38 -38.60 4.07
C GLU A 200 23.98 -39.72 3.09
N GLN A 201 24.77 -40.00 2.04
CA GLN A 201 24.47 -41.08 1.07
C GLN A 201 25.22 -42.41 1.31
N VAL A 202 25.86 -42.61 2.46
CA VAL A 202 26.67 -43.83 2.71
C VAL A 202 26.11 -44.72 3.85
N LEU A 203 25.06 -44.31 4.56
CA LEU A 203 24.58 -45.07 5.74
C LEU A 203 23.32 -45.92 5.55
N ASP A 204 22.63 -45.87 4.40
CA ASP A 204 21.32 -46.54 4.24
C ASP A 204 21.31 -47.79 3.32
N SER A 205 22.45 -48.47 3.16
CA SER A 205 22.46 -49.75 2.41
C SER A 205 23.34 -50.82 3.02
N LYS A 206 22.91 -51.38 4.17
CA LYS A 206 23.20 -52.77 4.57
C LYS A 206 22.29 -53.22 5.72
N VAL A 207 21.35 -54.13 5.39
CA VAL A 207 20.91 -55.34 6.13
C VAL A 207 19.44 -55.66 5.78
N ILE A 208 19.26 -56.24 4.59
CA ILE A 208 18.67 -57.56 4.29
C ILE A 208 17.62 -58.15 5.29
N LYS A 209 16.37 -58.18 4.81
CA LYS A 209 15.46 -59.34 4.53
C LYS A 209 14.41 -59.86 5.54
N ASP A 210 13.27 -60.18 4.90
CA ASP A 210 12.26 -61.22 5.12
C ASP A 210 11.27 -61.05 6.30
N GLU A 211 9.99 -61.40 6.24
CA GLU A 211 8.95 -61.64 5.22
C GLU A 211 7.62 -61.74 6.01
N LYS A 212 6.51 -61.26 5.42
CA LYS A 212 5.09 -61.64 5.59
C LYS A 212 4.53 -62.08 6.98
N THR A 213 3.47 -61.41 7.47
CA THR A 213 2.06 -61.92 7.47
C THR A 213 1.11 -61.07 8.36
N ASN A 214 -0.06 -60.77 7.78
CA ASN A 214 -1.43 -60.59 8.34
C ASN A 214 -1.76 -59.95 9.70
N ALA A 215 -2.83 -59.13 9.61
CA ALA A 215 -3.97 -58.98 10.52
C ALA A 215 -4.03 -57.77 11.48
N SER A 216 -5.05 -56.94 11.19
CA SER A 216 -5.98 -56.23 12.07
C SER A 216 -5.53 -55.54 13.37
N ALA A 217 -5.89 -54.25 13.41
CA ALA A 217 -6.47 -53.51 14.53
C ALA A 217 -5.66 -53.46 15.84
N THR A 218 -5.11 -52.29 16.17
CA THR A 218 -5.66 -51.40 17.21
C THR A 218 -4.73 -50.19 17.38
N ASP A 219 -5.39 -49.03 17.48
CA ASP A 219 -5.06 -47.88 18.31
C ASP A 219 -3.62 -47.75 18.84
N ASN A 220 -2.89 -46.77 18.30
CA ASN A 220 -2.07 -45.86 19.11
C ASN A 220 -1.70 -44.65 18.26
N THR A 221 -2.50 -43.60 18.47
CA THR A 221 -2.24 -42.23 18.05
C THR A 221 -0.93 -41.72 18.64
N LYS A 222 0.13 -41.67 17.82
CA LYS A 222 1.28 -40.78 18.06
C LYS A 222 1.67 -40.09 16.76
N VAL A 223 0.74 -39.28 16.27
CA VAL A 223 1.02 -38.29 15.21
C VAL A 223 1.71 -37.11 15.88
N LYS A 224 3.01 -36.96 15.60
CA LYS A 224 3.83 -35.79 15.91
C LYS A 224 3.32 -34.59 15.09
N PRO A 225 2.77 -33.53 15.70
CA PRO A 225 2.49 -32.29 14.99
C PRO A 225 3.56 -31.24 15.33
N SER A 226 3.75 -30.28 14.41
CA SER A 226 4.04 -28.89 14.76
C SER A 226 5.45 -28.53 15.29
N SER A 227 6.35 -28.14 14.40
CA SER A 227 7.46 -27.21 14.71
C SER A 227 7.30 -25.84 14.02
N ALA A 228 6.63 -25.77 12.86
CA ALA A 228 6.41 -24.51 12.15
C ALA A 228 5.27 -23.65 12.74
N VAL A 229 4.16 -24.28 13.14
CA VAL A 229 2.98 -23.57 13.67
C VAL A 229 3.22 -23.00 15.08
N SER A 230 4.03 -23.67 15.90
CA SER A 230 4.41 -23.17 17.23
C SER A 230 5.35 -21.96 17.17
N ASN A 231 6.16 -21.85 16.11
CA ASN A 231 7.14 -20.78 15.95
C ASN A 231 6.52 -19.49 15.41
N GLU A 232 5.56 -19.56 14.49
CA GLU A 232 4.84 -18.38 14.01
C GLU A 232 3.97 -17.73 15.10
N VAL A 233 3.32 -18.55 15.95
CA VAL A 233 2.54 -18.06 17.09
C VAL A 233 3.46 -17.33 18.08
N LYS A 234 4.62 -17.92 18.41
CA LYS A 234 5.62 -17.27 19.29
C LYS A 234 6.20 -15.98 18.69
N LYS A 235 6.52 -15.95 17.39
CA LYS A 235 6.98 -14.73 16.68
C LYS A 235 5.96 -13.60 16.85
N LYS A 236 4.68 -13.89 16.60
CA LYS A 236 3.58 -12.91 16.69
C LYS A 236 3.36 -12.40 18.12
N ASP A 237 3.45 -13.28 19.11
CA ASP A 237 3.28 -12.92 20.52
C ASP A 237 4.41 -12.00 21.02
N ILE A 238 5.67 -12.33 20.66
CA ILE A 238 6.84 -11.51 20.97
C ILE A 238 6.73 -10.14 20.30
N GLN A 239 6.40 -10.11 19.00
CA GLN A 239 6.21 -8.86 18.24
C GLN A 239 5.13 -7.97 18.88
N SER A 240 3.98 -8.57 19.24
CA SER A 240 2.89 -7.85 19.91
C SER A 240 3.32 -7.24 21.24
N THR A 241 4.11 -7.98 22.01
CA THR A 241 4.64 -7.53 23.31
C THR A 241 5.56 -6.32 23.13
N ILE A 242 6.48 -6.36 22.17
CA ILE A 242 7.39 -5.25 21.86
C ILE A 242 6.60 -4.03 21.35
N ASN A 243 5.63 -4.23 20.46
CA ASN A 243 4.80 -3.13 19.93
C ASN A 243 4.01 -2.43 21.04
N LYS A 244 3.44 -3.20 21.98
CA LYS A 244 2.71 -2.65 23.13
C LYS A 244 3.63 -1.83 24.03
N LEU A 245 4.85 -2.32 24.26
CA LEU A 245 5.86 -1.59 25.02
C LEU A 245 6.20 -0.24 24.34
N LEU A 246 6.51 -0.26 23.04
CA LEU A 246 6.86 0.95 22.27
C LEU A 246 5.70 1.94 22.14
N SER A 247 4.46 1.45 22.12
CA SER A 247 3.26 2.31 22.11
C SER A 247 3.10 3.07 23.44
N SER A 248 3.53 2.48 24.55
CA SER A 248 3.46 3.10 25.88
C SER A 248 4.67 3.99 26.19
N LYS A 249 5.86 3.63 25.70
CA LYS A 249 7.12 4.34 25.95
C LYS A 249 7.91 4.45 24.64
N LYS A 250 7.93 5.65 24.06
CA LYS A 250 8.69 5.93 22.84
C LYS A 250 10.20 5.91 23.10
N ILE A 251 10.97 5.52 22.08
CA ILE A 251 12.43 5.67 22.09
C ILE A 251 12.79 7.06 21.60
N ASN A 252 13.39 7.84 22.49
CA ASN A 252 13.83 9.22 22.30
C ASN A 252 15.35 9.32 22.38
N PHE A 253 15.87 10.32 21.67
CA PHE A 253 17.29 10.63 21.57
C PHE A 253 17.58 12.01 22.18
N GLU A 254 18.79 12.18 22.70
CA GLU A 254 19.26 13.49 23.17
C GLU A 254 19.22 14.52 22.03
N ARG A 255 19.04 15.80 22.39
CA ARG A 255 18.87 16.88 21.41
C ARG A 255 20.08 16.95 20.46
N ARG A 256 19.81 16.85 19.15
CA ARG A 256 20.83 16.85 18.06
C ARG A 256 21.88 15.74 18.21
N SER A 257 21.49 14.61 18.82
CA SER A 257 22.35 13.47 19.07
C SER A 257 21.67 12.18 18.62
N THR A 258 22.48 11.14 18.41
CA THR A 258 22.05 9.75 18.18
C THR A 258 22.08 8.94 19.48
N LYS A 259 22.49 9.56 20.58
CA LYS A 259 22.49 8.96 21.92
C LYS A 259 21.07 8.84 22.48
N ILE A 260 20.75 7.65 22.95
CA ILE A 260 19.45 7.31 23.53
C ILE A 260 19.33 7.95 24.92
N THR A 261 18.15 8.49 25.22
CA THR A 261 17.86 9.06 26.55
C THR A 261 17.78 7.99 27.64
N GLU A 262 17.94 8.37 28.91
CA GLU A 262 17.91 7.38 30.00
C GLU A 262 16.55 6.66 30.13
N ASP A 263 15.44 7.37 29.93
CA ASP A 263 14.11 6.75 29.91
C ASP A 263 13.97 5.72 28.79
N SER A 264 14.58 6.02 27.63
CA SER A 264 14.59 5.09 26.49
C SER A 264 15.56 3.93 26.70
N ASN A 265 16.64 4.11 27.46
CA ASN A 265 17.49 3.00 27.89
C ASN A 265 16.72 1.98 28.74
N ILE A 266 15.75 2.42 29.56
CA ILE A 266 14.88 1.51 30.32
C ILE A 266 14.04 0.66 29.35
N VAL A 267 13.45 1.27 28.32
CA VAL A 267 12.69 0.55 27.28
C VAL A 267 13.55 -0.46 26.54
N VAL A 268 14.75 -0.05 26.12
CA VAL A 268 15.68 -0.93 25.40
C VAL A 268 16.16 -2.09 26.28
N LYS A 269 16.32 -1.88 27.59
CA LYS A 269 16.60 -2.96 28.56
C LYS A 269 15.45 -3.95 28.69
N GLU A 270 14.21 -3.47 28.70
CA GLU A 270 13.02 -4.35 28.70
C GLU A 270 12.96 -5.20 27.42
N ILE A 271 13.24 -4.60 26.26
CA ILE A 271 13.34 -5.33 24.98
C ILE A 271 14.49 -6.34 25.00
N ALA A 272 15.67 -5.96 25.51
CA ALA A 272 16.80 -6.88 25.64
C ALA A 272 16.44 -8.11 26.48
N LYS A 273 15.69 -7.94 27.57
CA LYS A 273 15.21 -9.07 28.39
C LYS A 273 14.33 -10.02 27.57
N ILE A 274 13.38 -9.49 26.80
CA ILE A 274 12.54 -10.29 25.91
C ILE A 274 13.40 -11.09 24.92
N LEU A 275 14.44 -10.50 24.37
CA LEU A 275 15.34 -11.16 23.40
C LEU A 275 16.29 -12.18 24.04
N GLN A 276 16.66 -12.00 25.31
CA GLN A 276 17.41 -12.97 26.10
C GLN A 276 16.57 -14.21 26.41
N ASP A 277 15.30 -14.00 26.76
CA ASP A 277 14.33 -15.09 27.01
C ASP A 277 13.99 -15.88 25.73
N ASN A 278 14.26 -15.29 24.55
CA ASN A 278 13.93 -15.84 23.24
C ASN A 278 15.17 -15.87 22.32
N PRO A 279 16.18 -16.71 22.61
CA PRO A 279 17.50 -16.63 22.00
C PRO A 279 17.57 -17.01 20.51
N SER A 280 16.56 -17.73 19.99
CA SER A 280 16.52 -18.14 18.60
C SER A 280 16.14 -17.02 17.64
N PHE A 281 15.40 -16.00 18.10
CA PHE A 281 14.90 -14.96 17.22
C PHE A 281 15.95 -13.91 16.88
N LYS A 282 16.00 -13.53 15.60
CA LYS A 282 16.69 -12.37 15.07
C LYS A 282 15.74 -11.19 14.95
N ILE A 283 16.28 -9.98 15.07
CA ILE A 283 15.53 -8.73 15.00
C ILE A 283 16.17 -7.73 14.04
N GLU A 284 15.32 -6.89 13.48
CA GLU A 284 15.68 -5.68 12.77
C GLU A 284 15.19 -4.47 13.56
N ILE A 285 16.05 -3.45 13.68
CA ILE A 285 15.73 -2.15 14.24
C ILE A 285 15.57 -1.19 13.07
N ALA A 286 14.35 -0.72 12.85
CA ALA A 286 13.99 0.17 11.76
C ALA A 286 13.89 1.62 12.27
N GLY A 287 14.76 2.50 11.75
CA GLY A 287 14.74 3.93 12.09
C GLY A 287 14.00 4.74 11.03
N HIS A 288 13.14 5.67 11.46
CA HIS A 288 12.39 6.55 10.57
C HIS A 288 12.54 8.02 10.97
N THR A 289 12.44 8.91 9.98
CA THR A 289 12.44 10.38 10.15
C THR A 289 11.15 10.99 9.62
N ASP A 290 10.99 12.29 9.87
CA ASP A 290 10.03 13.14 9.15
C ASP A 290 10.62 13.56 7.79
N SER A 291 9.81 14.19 6.92
CA SER A 291 10.26 14.64 5.59
C SER A 291 11.09 15.92 5.58
N ARG A 292 11.33 16.52 6.75
CA ARG A 292 12.08 17.77 6.85
C ARG A 292 13.57 17.50 6.66
N GLY A 293 14.11 18.01 5.55
CA GLY A 293 15.53 17.98 5.27
C GLY A 293 15.79 17.41 3.88
N SER A 294 16.97 16.86 3.67
CA SER A 294 17.25 16.06 2.47
C SER A 294 17.13 14.57 2.80
N ASP A 295 16.63 13.80 1.85
CA ASP A 295 16.41 12.35 1.97
C ASP A 295 17.69 11.64 2.42
N SER A 296 18.85 12.01 1.85
CA SER A 296 20.15 11.45 2.20
C SER A 296 20.53 11.71 3.66
N LEU A 297 20.27 12.92 4.16
CA LEU A 297 20.53 13.25 5.57
C LEU A 297 19.57 12.49 6.48
N ASN A 298 18.31 12.40 6.09
CA ASN A 298 17.27 11.67 6.82
C ASN A 298 17.56 10.16 6.88
N LYS A 299 18.05 9.57 5.79
CA LYS A 299 18.56 8.19 5.74
C LYS A 299 19.74 7.98 6.68
N GLN A 300 20.70 8.91 6.70
CA GLN A 300 21.84 8.83 7.61
C GLN A 300 21.40 8.94 9.08
N ILE A 301 20.56 9.93 9.43
CA ILE A 301 20.09 10.15 10.80
C ILE A 301 19.32 8.94 11.32
N SER A 302 18.42 8.38 10.51
CA SER A 302 17.68 7.17 10.88
C SER A 302 18.61 5.98 11.06
N GLN A 303 19.61 5.80 10.18
CA GLN A 303 20.59 4.72 10.29
C GLN A 303 21.44 4.82 11.55
N ASP A 304 21.92 6.03 11.88
CA ASP A 304 22.75 6.27 13.06
C ASP A 304 21.95 6.03 14.35
N ARG A 305 20.68 6.43 14.38
CA ARG A 305 19.75 6.16 15.49
C ARG A 305 19.48 4.68 15.67
N ALA A 306 19.15 3.96 14.58
CA ALA A 306 18.93 2.52 14.62
C ALA A 306 20.20 1.77 15.08
N SER A 307 21.38 2.21 14.60
CA SER A 307 22.68 1.65 15.00
C SER A 307 22.97 1.90 16.48
N SER A 308 22.62 3.07 17.01
CA SER A 308 22.80 3.38 18.44
C SER A 308 21.96 2.47 19.33
N VAL A 309 20.72 2.16 18.92
CA VAL A 309 19.84 1.20 19.63
C VAL A 309 20.43 -0.21 19.56
N ARG A 310 20.92 -0.63 18.39
CA ARG A 310 21.61 -1.92 18.22
C ARG A 310 22.78 -2.05 19.18
N ASP A 311 23.63 -1.03 19.22
CA ASP A 311 24.86 -1.07 20.02
C ASP A 311 24.55 -1.14 21.52
N VAL A 312 23.46 -0.49 21.97
CA VAL A 312 22.96 -0.67 23.34
C VAL A 312 22.48 -2.10 23.60
N LEU A 313 21.71 -2.72 22.69
CA LEU A 313 21.29 -4.12 22.84
C LEU A 313 22.49 -5.08 22.90
N ILE A 314 23.51 -4.85 22.08
CA ILE A 314 24.75 -5.63 22.09
C ILE A 314 25.46 -5.47 23.44
N SER A 315 25.54 -4.24 23.96
CA SER A 315 26.14 -3.98 25.29
C SER A 315 25.39 -4.67 26.43
N LEU A 316 24.09 -4.95 26.24
CA LEU A 316 23.24 -5.69 27.16
C LEU A 316 23.31 -7.22 26.96
N GLY A 317 24.20 -7.69 26.10
CA GLY A 317 24.49 -9.12 25.91
C GLY A 317 23.70 -9.81 24.80
N ILE A 318 23.02 -9.07 23.92
CA ILE A 318 22.42 -9.65 22.72
C ILE A 318 23.53 -9.89 21.67
N ASP A 319 23.55 -11.09 21.08
CA ASP A 319 24.50 -11.41 20.02
C ASP A 319 24.33 -10.45 18.83
N LYS A 320 25.44 -9.89 18.33
CA LYS A 320 25.47 -8.97 17.19
C LYS A 320 24.81 -9.56 15.95
N ASN A 321 24.91 -10.87 15.73
CA ASN A 321 24.33 -11.56 14.58
C ASN A 321 22.79 -11.69 14.66
N ARG A 322 22.22 -11.38 15.83
CA ARG A 322 20.77 -11.38 16.04
C ARG A 322 20.14 -10.00 15.86
N VAL A 323 20.93 -8.95 15.63
CA VAL A 323 20.41 -7.58 15.58
C VAL A 323 20.92 -6.85 14.34
N THR A 324 20.00 -6.58 13.42
CA THR A 324 20.23 -5.75 12.24
C THR A 324 19.68 -4.35 12.50
N ALA A 325 20.34 -3.31 12.00
CA ALA A 325 19.87 -1.93 12.10
C ALA A 325 19.77 -1.32 10.71
N ILE A 326 18.58 -0.82 10.35
CA ILE A 326 18.30 -0.22 9.04
C ILE A 326 17.67 1.16 9.24
N GLY A 327 18.28 2.17 8.64
CA GLY A 327 17.72 3.51 8.54
C GLY A 327 16.88 3.64 7.28
N TYR A 328 15.59 3.90 7.43
CA TYR A 328 14.68 4.09 6.32
C TYR A 328 14.48 5.55 5.92
N GLY A 329 14.94 6.50 6.74
CA GLY A 329 14.67 7.92 6.53
C GLY A 329 13.17 8.20 6.54
N GLU A 330 12.73 9.00 5.58
CA GLU A 330 11.34 9.41 5.40
C GLU A 330 10.54 8.50 4.46
N GLU A 331 11.13 7.42 3.95
CA GLU A 331 10.56 6.57 2.88
C GLU A 331 9.28 5.82 3.30
N PHE A 332 9.05 5.63 4.60
CA PHE A 332 7.89 4.90 5.15
C PHE A 332 7.15 5.74 6.21
N PRO A 333 6.44 6.81 5.79
CA PRO A 333 5.64 7.62 6.70
C PRO A 333 4.38 6.85 7.11
N ILE A 334 3.98 7.00 8.38
CA ILE A 334 2.74 6.42 8.94
C ILE A 334 1.72 7.48 9.34
N ALA A 335 2.11 8.74 9.25
CA ALA A 335 1.26 9.90 9.41
C ALA A 335 1.63 10.96 8.38
N GLN A 336 0.70 11.82 8.03
CA GLN A 336 0.98 13.00 7.23
C GLN A 336 1.89 13.96 8.04
N ASP A 337 2.92 14.51 7.40
CA ASP A 337 3.74 15.56 7.99
C ASP A 337 2.99 16.90 7.99
N ASP A 338 3.38 17.81 8.89
CA ASP A 338 2.87 19.18 8.88
C ASP A 338 3.40 20.00 7.70
N GLU A 339 2.95 21.25 7.58
CA GLU A 339 3.37 22.17 6.50
C GLU A 339 4.90 22.42 6.46
N ASN A 340 5.62 22.13 7.55
CA ASN A 340 7.07 22.27 7.66
C ASN A 340 7.82 20.93 7.51
N GLY A 341 7.12 19.85 7.14
CA GLY A 341 7.68 18.50 7.03
C GLY A 341 7.96 17.84 8.37
N LEU A 342 7.29 18.23 9.45
CA LEU A 342 7.47 17.67 10.79
C LEU A 342 6.41 16.62 11.13
N SER A 343 6.86 15.52 11.73
CA SER A 343 5.97 14.57 12.39
C SER A 343 6.65 13.83 13.54
N GLU A 344 6.13 14.02 14.75
CA GLU A 344 6.53 13.25 15.94
C GLU A 344 6.09 11.78 15.87
N ILE A 345 5.20 11.45 14.94
CA ILE A 345 4.74 10.08 14.70
C ILE A 345 5.72 9.39 13.75
N ASN A 346 6.18 10.07 12.69
CA ASN A 346 7.13 9.51 11.72
C ASN A 346 8.54 9.37 12.30
N ARG A 347 8.96 10.28 13.20
CA ARG A 347 10.20 10.15 13.97
C ARG A 347 10.09 9.04 15.02
N ARG A 348 10.38 7.81 14.61
CA ARG A 348 10.22 6.62 15.45
C ARG A 348 11.29 5.57 15.19
N VAL A 349 11.34 4.59 16.09
CA VAL A 349 12.13 3.37 15.96
C VAL A 349 11.18 2.19 16.12
N GLU A 350 11.19 1.29 15.16
CA GLU A 350 10.44 0.04 15.20
C GLU A 350 11.38 -1.15 15.38
N PHE A 351 10.83 -2.26 15.87
CA PHE A 351 11.55 -3.52 16.06
C PHE A 351 10.77 -4.60 15.35
N ASN A 352 11.37 -5.23 14.35
CA ASN A 352 10.76 -6.29 13.56
C ASN A 352 11.42 -7.61 13.90
N ILE A 353 10.66 -8.61 14.36
CA ILE A 353 11.17 -9.96 14.53
C ILE A 353 11.28 -10.60 13.14
N LEU A 354 12.49 -11.03 12.74
CA LEU A 354 12.73 -11.63 11.42
C LEU A 354 12.43 -13.14 11.43
N GLY A 355 12.71 -13.84 12.53
CA GLY A 355 12.58 -15.30 12.62
C GLY A 355 13.84 -15.95 13.18
N GLU A 356 13.91 -17.28 13.16
CA GLU A 356 15.07 -18.06 13.67
C GLU A 356 16.24 -18.09 12.68
#